data_AF-A0A672SN25-F1
#
_entry.id   AF-A0A672SN25-F1
#
_cell.length_a   1.000
_cell.length_b   1.000
_cell.length_c   1.000
_cell.angle_alpha   90.00
_cell.angle_beta   90.00
_cell.angle_gamma   90.00
#
_symmetry.space_group_name_H-M   'P 1'
#
loop_
_entity.id
_entity.type
_entity.pdbx_description
1 polymer ?
#
loop_
_entity_poly.entity_id
_entity_poly.type
_entity_poly.pdbx_seq_one_letter_code
_entity_poly.pdbx_strand_id
1 'polypeptide(L)'
;IRIQRPKNFPPGPPPLPLFGNLLHVNMANPLKDFERFAEQYGNIFSLYTGSRPAVFLNSFEVIKEALVTKAQDFSGRPLDFMINHLSENKGNSYYKLSYQLSNQISLDHRRFALMTLRNFGLGKQSMEERILEEISHLVSDLDRNAGTVNPQNMFHNVASNVIGLYIKIITEISKIINGPWNMIYDTLHLLRILPLLFKKAFDHAKKLKNIVSQESRETSSIAIWMSLIRCVLLPKHSGRKNDGSTFSEDQLIIDILGLHFAGTDTTSNTLLTAFLYLMAHPEIQAKCQKEIDEVLEGKDHASYEDRHNMPYTLAVIHEVQHTTLMGYRTVIITNLTIILKEEGQWKFPHEFNPDNFLNEQGQFEKPEAFIPFSTGNHSKIEFMSVFTYQK
;
A
#
# COMPACT_ATOMS: atom_id res chain seq x y z
N ILE A 1 11.48 -6.10 33.45
CA ILE A 1 12.25 -5.62 32.28
C ILE A 1 12.06 -4.11 32.18
N ARG A 2 13.09 -3.29 32.48
CA ARG A 2 13.03 -1.83 32.35
C ARG A 2 13.57 -1.44 30.99
N ILE A 3 12.75 -0.82 30.16
CA ILE A 3 13.16 -0.30 28.86
C ILE A 3 13.90 1.02 29.11
N GLN A 4 15.14 1.14 28.64
CA GLN A 4 15.93 2.37 28.73
C GLN A 4 16.18 2.94 27.33
N ARG A 5 15.96 4.24 27.17
CA ARG A 5 16.30 4.97 25.94
C ARG A 5 17.83 5.12 25.83
N PRO A 6 18.44 4.80 24.67
CA PRO A 6 19.87 5.03 24.46
C PRO A 6 20.24 6.50 24.61
N LYS A 7 21.52 6.78 24.89
CA LYS A 7 22.05 8.15 24.87
C LYS A 7 21.90 8.72 23.45
N ASN A 8 21.52 9.99 23.33
CA ASN A 8 21.26 10.70 22.07
C ASN A 8 20.13 10.12 21.20
N PHE A 9 19.23 9.34 21.80
CA PHE A 9 18.03 8.87 21.11
C PHE A 9 16.93 9.95 21.13
N PRO A 10 16.08 10.07 20.09
CA PRO A 10 15.02 11.06 20.03
C PRO A 10 14.10 11.04 21.26
N PRO A 11 13.56 12.20 21.68
CA PRO A 11 12.68 12.30 22.84
C PRO A 11 11.35 11.56 22.61
N GLY A 12 10.58 11.34 23.67
CA GLY A 12 9.26 10.73 23.58
C GLY A 12 8.73 10.23 24.93
N PRO A 13 7.48 9.76 24.97
CA PRO A 13 6.83 9.35 26.20
C PRO A 13 7.55 8.16 26.87
N PRO A 14 7.59 8.12 28.22
CA PRO A 14 8.27 7.07 28.96
C PRO A 14 7.63 5.70 28.65
N PRO A 15 8.41 4.71 28.18
CA PRO A 15 7.86 3.40 27.82
C PRO A 15 7.52 2.59 29.07
N LEU A 16 6.37 1.91 29.04
CA LEU A 16 5.97 0.96 30.07
C LEU A 16 6.71 -0.37 29.89
N PRO A 17 7.07 -1.07 31.00
CA PRO A 17 7.61 -2.42 30.94
C PRO A 17 6.73 -3.34 30.08
N LEU A 18 7.34 -4.13 29.20
CA LEU A 18 6.69 -5.10 28.28
C LEU A 18 5.80 -4.50 27.18
N PHE A 19 5.07 -3.42 27.45
CA PHE A 19 4.12 -2.81 26.50
C PHE A 19 4.72 -1.67 25.68
N GLY A 20 5.85 -1.11 26.09
CA GLY A 20 6.40 0.09 25.47
C GLY A 20 5.41 1.25 25.57
N ASN A 21 5.06 1.85 24.44
CA ASN A 21 4.08 2.92 24.35
C ASN A 21 2.70 2.47 23.85
N LEU A 22 2.42 1.16 23.79
CA LEU A 22 1.14 0.61 23.30
C LEU A 22 -0.08 1.23 24.01
N LEU A 23 0.00 1.43 25.34
CA LEU A 23 -1.10 1.99 26.13
C LEU A 23 -1.22 3.52 26.03
N HIS A 24 -0.21 4.19 25.49
CA HIS A 24 -0.23 5.63 25.24
C HIS A 24 -0.85 5.97 23.87
N VAL A 25 -1.17 4.95 23.08
CA VAL A 25 -1.61 5.08 21.69
C VAL A 25 -2.97 4.39 21.56
N ASN A 26 -3.95 5.11 21.04
CA ASN A 26 -5.22 4.52 20.67
C ASN A 26 -5.02 3.60 19.46
N MET A 27 -5.06 2.29 19.68
CA MET A 27 -4.87 1.29 18.62
C MET A 27 -5.88 1.43 17.46
N ALA A 28 -7.08 1.96 17.74
CA ALA A 28 -8.08 2.23 16.72
C ALA A 28 -7.78 3.52 15.94
N ASN A 29 -7.20 4.56 16.56
CA ASN A 29 -6.80 5.80 15.89
C ASN A 29 -5.56 6.47 16.54
N PRO A 30 -4.33 6.03 16.18
CA PRO A 30 -3.08 6.48 16.73
C PRO A 30 -2.57 7.78 16.09
N LEU A 31 -3.14 8.22 14.96
CA LEU A 31 -2.66 9.40 14.23
C LEU A 31 -2.79 10.66 15.09
N LYS A 32 -3.93 10.82 15.76
CA LYS A 32 -4.14 11.93 16.71
C LYS A 32 -3.14 11.90 17.86
N ASP A 33 -2.79 10.72 18.35
CA ASP A 33 -1.77 10.59 19.39
C ASP A 33 -0.38 10.92 18.85
N PHE A 34 -0.08 10.57 17.59
CA PHE A 34 1.17 10.93 16.92
C PHE A 34 1.29 12.43 16.65
N GLU A 35 0.21 13.10 16.23
CA GLU A 35 0.14 14.56 16.11
C GLU A 35 0.41 15.22 17.47
N ARG A 36 -0.27 14.78 18.53
CA ARG A 36 -0.02 15.26 19.91
C ARG A 36 1.43 15.03 20.35
N PHE A 37 2.04 13.90 19.99
CA PHE A 37 3.44 13.65 20.30
C PHE A 37 4.39 14.51 19.47
N ALA A 38 4.06 14.82 18.22
CA ALA A 38 4.84 15.76 17.41
C ALA A 38 4.82 17.17 18.03
N GLU A 39 3.65 17.64 18.49
CA GLU A 39 3.52 18.91 19.20
C GLU A 39 4.34 18.94 20.51
N GLN A 40 4.35 17.83 21.25
CA GLN A 40 5.01 17.76 22.56
C GLN A 40 6.53 17.53 22.49
N TYR A 41 6.99 16.72 21.54
CA TYR A 41 8.37 16.23 21.47
C TYR A 41 9.14 16.72 20.23
N GLY A 42 8.47 17.43 19.31
CA GLY A 42 9.02 17.99 18.09
C GLY A 42 8.90 17.06 16.87
N ASN A 43 9.39 17.55 15.72
CA ASN A 43 9.30 16.87 14.43
C ASN A 43 10.00 15.50 14.38
N ILE A 44 10.92 15.24 15.32
CA ILE A 44 11.60 13.95 15.47
C ILE A 44 11.40 13.45 16.91
N PHE A 45 10.59 12.40 17.06
CA PHE A 45 10.36 11.76 18.36
C PHE A 45 10.47 10.23 18.24
N SER A 46 10.41 9.52 19.36
CA SER A 46 10.43 8.06 19.35
C SER A 46 9.46 7.41 20.33
N LEU A 47 8.89 6.29 19.89
CA LEU A 47 8.01 5.41 20.65
C LEU A 47 8.59 3.99 20.71
N TYR A 48 8.04 3.18 21.60
CA TYR A 48 8.39 1.78 21.77
C TYR A 48 7.21 0.88 21.45
N THR A 49 7.41 -0.07 20.55
CA THR A 49 6.48 -1.19 20.32
C THR A 49 7.00 -2.39 21.10
N GLY A 50 6.40 -2.65 22.26
CA GLY A 50 6.97 -3.59 23.24
C GLY A 50 8.34 -3.11 23.71
N SER A 51 9.38 -3.90 23.49
CA SER A 51 10.77 -3.52 23.80
C SER A 51 11.53 -2.85 22.65
N ARG A 52 10.92 -2.71 21.46
CA ARG A 52 11.59 -2.20 20.26
C ARG A 52 11.38 -0.71 20.08
N PRO A 53 12.45 0.10 19.94
CA PRO A 53 12.31 1.52 19.65
C PRO A 53 11.95 1.76 18.18
N ALA A 54 11.16 2.80 17.93
CA ALA A 54 10.80 3.33 16.61
C ALA A 54 10.93 4.85 16.62
N VAL A 55 11.54 5.42 15.57
CA VAL A 55 11.69 6.86 15.38
C VAL A 55 10.65 7.35 14.38
N PHE A 56 10.02 8.47 14.70
CA PHE A 56 8.97 9.15 13.94
C PHE A 56 9.53 10.44 13.36
N LEU A 57 9.27 10.68 12.08
CA LEU A 57 9.66 11.87 11.34
C LEU A 57 8.37 12.57 10.89
N ASN A 58 8.20 13.85 11.23
CA ASN A 58 6.93 14.57 11.09
C ASN A 58 7.05 15.91 10.36
N SER A 59 8.06 16.08 9.52
CA SER A 59 8.20 17.28 8.67
C SER A 59 8.81 16.90 7.33
N PHE A 60 8.39 17.57 6.27
CA PHE A 60 8.86 17.34 4.91
C PHE A 60 10.38 17.38 4.81
N GLU A 61 11.02 18.39 5.41
CA GLU A 61 12.48 18.57 5.35
C GLU A 61 13.24 17.36 5.92
N VAL A 62 12.88 16.93 7.13
CA VAL A 62 13.48 15.77 7.80
C VAL A 62 13.26 14.48 7.00
N ILE A 63 12.09 14.33 6.39
CA ILE A 63 11.75 13.13 5.61
C ILE A 63 12.51 13.11 4.29
N LYS A 64 12.63 14.26 3.63
CA LYS A 64 13.45 14.44 2.43
C LYS A 64 14.92 14.14 2.74
N GLU A 65 15.45 14.65 3.86
CA GLU A 65 16.81 14.35 4.29
C GLU A 65 17.01 12.86 4.53
N ALA A 66 16.11 12.21 5.27
CA ALA A 66 16.22 10.79 5.60
C ALA A 66 16.09 9.88 4.37
N LEU A 67 15.04 10.07 3.57
CA LEU A 67 14.67 9.14 2.49
C LEU A 67 15.36 9.44 1.16
N VAL A 68 15.81 10.68 0.92
CA VAL A 68 16.46 11.09 -0.33
C VAL A 68 17.96 11.30 -0.11
N THR A 69 18.34 12.20 0.78
CA THR A 69 19.75 12.58 0.98
C THR A 69 20.54 11.46 1.65
N LYS A 70 19.98 10.83 2.68
CA LYS A 70 20.57 9.72 3.45
C LYS A 70 19.92 8.38 3.11
N ALA A 71 19.45 8.23 1.87
CA ALA A 71 18.66 7.08 1.43
C ALA A 71 19.32 5.73 1.73
N GLN A 72 20.65 5.62 1.70
CA GLN A 72 21.37 4.37 2.02
C GLN A 72 21.27 4.02 3.51
N ASP A 73 21.36 5.01 4.40
CA ASP A 73 21.33 4.83 5.86
C ASP A 73 19.92 4.47 6.35
N PHE A 74 18.89 5.06 5.73
CA PHE A 74 17.47 4.83 6.06
C PHE A 74 16.78 3.79 5.17
N SER A 75 17.58 3.00 4.46
CA SER A 75 17.06 1.97 3.54
C SER A 75 16.49 0.75 4.26
N GLY A 76 16.91 0.49 5.51
CA GLY A 76 16.55 -0.72 6.27
C GLY A 76 15.06 -0.83 6.61
N ARG A 77 14.53 -2.07 6.60
CA ARG A 77 13.14 -2.36 6.97
C ARG A 77 13.04 -3.08 8.32
N PRO A 78 12.11 -2.68 9.21
CA PRO A 78 11.88 -3.39 10.46
C PRO A 78 11.22 -4.75 10.20
N LEU A 79 11.51 -5.73 11.06
CA LEU A 79 10.86 -7.04 11.04
C LEU A 79 9.48 -6.97 11.70
N ASP A 80 8.41 -6.96 10.91
CA ASP A 80 7.03 -7.21 11.37
C ASP A 80 6.86 -8.72 11.65
N PHE A 81 6.52 -9.08 12.88
CA PHE A 81 6.52 -10.50 13.26
C PHE A 81 5.31 -11.24 12.71
N MET A 82 4.13 -10.62 12.66
CA MET A 82 2.93 -11.29 12.16
C MET A 82 3.06 -11.59 10.66
N ILE A 83 3.56 -10.62 9.91
CA ILE A 83 3.82 -10.76 8.47
C ILE A 83 4.87 -11.84 8.23
N ASN A 84 5.97 -11.85 9.00
CA ASN A 84 6.97 -12.91 8.89
C ASN A 84 6.37 -14.29 9.13
N HIS A 85 5.56 -14.49 10.17
CA HIS A 85 4.92 -15.78 10.45
C HIS A 85 3.88 -16.20 9.39
N LEU A 86 3.12 -15.27 8.83
CA LEU A 86 2.23 -15.54 7.68
C LEU A 86 3.02 -16.08 6.48
N SER A 87 4.28 -15.68 6.40
CA SER A 87 5.21 -16.07 5.38
C SER A 87 6.22 -17.10 5.85
N GLU A 88 6.04 -17.82 6.95
CA GLU A 88 6.99 -18.89 7.29
C GLU A 88 6.41 -20.26 6.94
N ASN A 89 7.19 -21.09 6.26
CA ASN A 89 7.10 -22.55 6.40
C ASN A 89 8.50 -23.06 6.69
N LYS A 90 8.61 -23.90 7.72
CA LYS A 90 9.84 -24.64 8.07
C LYS A 90 11.08 -23.75 8.32
N GLY A 91 10.91 -22.61 9.00
CA GLY A 91 12.01 -21.81 9.55
C GLY A 91 12.67 -20.81 8.60
N ASN A 92 12.10 -20.57 7.41
CA ASN A 92 12.51 -19.48 6.51
C ASN A 92 11.31 -18.56 6.23
N SER A 93 11.45 -17.27 6.53
CA SER A 93 10.46 -16.24 6.18
C SER A 93 10.42 -16.02 4.66
N TYR A 94 9.21 -15.96 4.10
CA TYR A 94 8.87 -15.88 2.68
C TYR A 94 8.38 -14.49 2.26
N TYR A 95 8.30 -13.47 3.12
CA TYR A 95 8.24 -12.08 2.62
C TYR A 95 9.67 -11.58 2.35
N LYS A 96 10.42 -12.30 1.49
CA LYS A 96 11.75 -11.85 1.05
C LYS A 96 11.69 -10.71 0.02
N LEU A 97 10.51 -10.40 -0.52
CA LEU A 97 10.37 -9.29 -1.47
C LEU A 97 10.59 -7.91 -0.82
N SER A 98 10.56 -7.81 0.53
CA SER A 98 10.66 -6.53 1.24
C SER A 98 11.59 -6.50 2.46
N TYR A 99 11.88 -7.63 3.13
CA TYR A 99 12.46 -7.55 4.49
C TYR A 99 13.98 -7.78 4.63
N GLN A 100 14.74 -8.02 3.56
CA GLN A 100 16.20 -8.16 3.65
C GLN A 100 16.92 -7.34 2.61
N LEU A 101 17.39 -6.16 3.03
CA LEU A 101 17.87 -5.11 2.17
C LEU A 101 19.33 -5.24 1.69
N SER A 102 20.03 -6.31 2.07
CA SER A 102 21.46 -6.46 1.73
C SER A 102 21.77 -7.65 0.84
N ASN A 103 20.78 -8.45 0.46
CA ASN A 103 21.03 -9.73 -0.20
C ASN A 103 20.49 -9.72 -1.62
N GLN A 104 21.26 -10.28 -2.56
CA GLN A 104 20.94 -10.51 -3.97
C GLN A 104 19.49 -10.98 -4.22
N ILE A 105 18.94 -11.72 -3.25
CA ILE A 105 17.55 -12.14 -3.13
C ILE A 105 16.55 -11.00 -3.39
N SER A 106 16.53 -9.93 -2.59
CA SER A 106 15.47 -8.89 -2.70
C SER A 106 15.49 -8.20 -4.07
N LEU A 107 16.68 -7.97 -4.63
CA LEU A 107 16.85 -7.40 -5.96
C LEU A 107 16.30 -8.30 -7.06
N ASP A 108 16.57 -9.60 -6.98
CA ASP A 108 16.09 -10.57 -7.97
C ASP A 108 14.56 -10.65 -7.91
N HIS A 109 13.99 -10.71 -6.70
CA HIS A 109 12.54 -10.71 -6.48
C HIS A 109 11.85 -9.43 -6.98
N ARG A 110 12.47 -8.25 -6.79
CA ARG A 110 11.97 -6.99 -7.35
C ARG A 110 12.02 -6.98 -8.88
N ARG A 111 13.09 -7.50 -9.48
CA ARG A 111 13.20 -7.65 -10.94
C ARG A 111 12.13 -8.59 -11.48
N PHE A 112 11.88 -9.70 -10.80
CA PHE A 112 10.82 -10.63 -11.15
C PHE A 112 9.45 -9.95 -11.12
N ALA A 113 9.09 -9.25 -10.03
CA ALA A 113 7.82 -8.54 -9.92
C ALA A 113 7.64 -7.50 -11.05
N LEU A 114 8.68 -6.71 -11.32
CA LEU A 114 8.67 -5.73 -12.41
C LEU A 114 8.50 -6.36 -13.80
N MET A 115 9.25 -7.42 -14.07
CA MET A 115 9.17 -8.16 -15.33
C MET A 115 7.76 -8.72 -15.51
N THR A 116 7.21 -9.32 -14.46
CA THR A 116 5.85 -9.87 -14.45
C THR A 116 4.80 -8.80 -14.72
N LEU A 117 4.84 -7.65 -14.02
CA LEU A 117 3.92 -6.55 -14.28
C LEU A 117 4.02 -6.02 -15.71
N ARG A 118 5.23 -5.87 -16.26
CA ARG A 118 5.44 -5.44 -17.66
C ARG A 118 4.95 -6.46 -18.68
N ASN A 119 5.09 -7.75 -18.39
CA ASN A 119 4.55 -8.82 -19.24
C ASN A 119 3.03 -8.84 -19.19
N PHE A 120 2.45 -8.49 -18.03
CA PHE A 120 1.02 -8.35 -17.82
C PHE A 120 0.42 -7.06 -18.41
N GLY A 121 1.26 -6.17 -18.96
CA GLY A 121 0.81 -4.97 -19.66
C GLY A 121 1.08 -3.66 -18.94
N LEU A 122 1.75 -3.65 -17.77
CA LEU A 122 2.05 -2.40 -17.07
C LEU A 122 2.80 -1.42 -17.97
N GLY A 123 2.21 -0.23 -18.17
CA GLY A 123 2.74 0.82 -19.04
C GLY A 123 2.55 0.55 -20.54
N LYS A 124 1.66 -0.37 -20.92
CA LYS A 124 1.30 -0.70 -22.31
C LYS A 124 -0.21 -0.54 -22.49
N GLN A 125 -0.63 -0.35 -23.74
CA GLN A 125 -2.03 -0.26 -24.16
C GLN A 125 -2.87 -1.48 -23.73
N SER A 126 -2.28 -2.68 -23.66
CA SER A 126 -2.99 -3.90 -23.24
C SER A 126 -3.54 -3.83 -21.81
N MET A 127 -2.89 -3.07 -20.90
CA MET A 127 -3.41 -2.86 -19.55
C MET A 127 -4.54 -1.83 -19.55
N GLU A 128 -4.42 -0.80 -20.39
CA GLU A 128 -5.47 0.21 -20.56
C GLU A 128 -6.77 -0.42 -21.10
N GLU A 129 -6.67 -1.28 -22.12
CA GLU A 129 -7.81 -2.05 -22.65
C GLU A 129 -8.49 -2.88 -21.56
N ARG A 130 -7.70 -3.53 -20.69
CA ARG A 130 -8.21 -4.31 -19.57
C ARG A 130 -8.90 -3.45 -18.51
N ILE A 131 -8.35 -2.28 -18.21
CA ILE A 131 -8.97 -1.31 -17.30
C ILE A 131 -10.32 -0.85 -17.88
N LEU A 132 -10.38 -0.55 -19.18
CA LEU A 132 -11.60 -0.12 -19.86
C LEU A 132 -12.68 -1.21 -19.90
N GLU A 133 -12.29 -2.47 -20.11
CA GLU A 133 -13.21 -3.62 -20.03
C GLU A 133 -13.85 -3.73 -18.64
N GLU A 134 -13.06 -3.68 -17.57
CA GLU A 134 -13.57 -3.73 -16.19
C GLU A 134 -14.42 -2.51 -15.82
N ILE A 135 -14.08 -1.32 -16.33
CA ILE A 135 -14.91 -0.12 -16.16
C ILE A 135 -16.25 -0.28 -16.89
N SER A 136 -16.26 -0.87 -18.09
CA SER A 136 -17.49 -1.10 -18.86
C SER A 136 -18.43 -2.08 -18.13
N HIS A 137 -17.87 -3.13 -17.52
CA HIS A 137 -18.61 -4.03 -16.64
C HIS A 137 -19.18 -3.32 -15.42
N LEU A 138 -18.36 -2.48 -14.77
CA LEU A 138 -18.76 -1.68 -13.62
C LEU A 138 -19.95 -0.75 -13.95
N VAL A 139 -19.86 0.01 -15.05
CA VAL A 139 -20.92 0.93 -15.49
C VAL A 139 -22.20 0.16 -15.79
N SER A 140 -22.10 -0.97 -16.50
CA SER A 140 -23.25 -1.83 -16.78
C SER A 140 -23.93 -2.36 -15.52
N ASP A 141 -23.15 -2.71 -14.49
CA ASP A 141 -23.68 -3.17 -13.21
C ASP A 141 -24.32 -2.03 -12.41
N LEU A 142 -23.79 -0.81 -12.49
CA LEU A 142 -24.40 0.38 -11.88
C LEU A 142 -25.74 0.71 -12.53
N ASP A 143 -25.82 0.69 -13.86
CA ASP A 143 -27.06 0.95 -14.62
C ASP A 143 -28.16 -0.05 -14.28
N ARG A 144 -27.79 -1.32 -14.05
CA ARG A 144 -28.73 -2.39 -13.67
C ARG A 144 -29.23 -2.29 -12.23
N ASN A 145 -28.42 -1.77 -11.31
CA ASN A 145 -28.65 -1.86 -9.87
C ASN A 145 -29.01 -0.52 -9.21
N ALA A 146 -29.71 0.36 -9.93
CA ALA A 146 -30.11 1.74 -9.56
C ALA A 146 -30.47 1.98 -8.06
N GLY A 147 -29.44 2.08 -7.20
CA GLY A 147 -29.53 2.50 -5.79
C GLY A 147 -29.11 1.52 -4.69
N THR A 148 -28.77 0.25 -4.97
CA THR A 148 -28.48 -0.76 -3.91
C THR A 148 -27.07 -1.38 -3.96
N VAL A 149 -26.12 -0.72 -4.61
CA VAL A 149 -24.75 -1.24 -4.73
C VAL A 149 -23.93 -0.86 -3.50
N ASN A 150 -23.21 -1.84 -2.93
CA ASN A 150 -22.20 -1.58 -1.90
C ASN A 150 -20.88 -1.13 -2.58
N PRO A 151 -20.47 0.15 -2.43
CA PRO A 151 -19.31 0.70 -3.14
C PRO A 151 -17.99 0.01 -2.76
N GLN A 152 -17.88 -0.48 -1.53
CA GLN A 152 -16.67 -1.12 -1.03
C GLN A 152 -16.38 -2.42 -1.76
N ASN A 153 -17.39 -3.29 -1.93
CA ASN A 153 -17.22 -4.53 -2.67
C ASN A 153 -17.00 -4.26 -4.17
N MET A 154 -17.70 -3.26 -4.69
CA MET A 154 -17.63 -2.87 -6.09
C MET A 154 -16.21 -2.44 -6.51
N PHE A 155 -15.62 -1.45 -5.84
CA PHE A 155 -14.27 -0.99 -6.16
C PHE A 155 -13.20 -2.06 -5.89
N HIS A 156 -13.40 -2.87 -4.85
CA HIS A 156 -12.52 -4.00 -4.57
C HIS A 156 -12.52 -5.03 -5.69
N ASN A 157 -13.69 -5.38 -6.22
CA ASN A 157 -13.80 -6.31 -7.34
C ASN A 157 -13.11 -5.76 -8.58
N VAL A 158 -13.37 -4.50 -8.94
CA VAL A 158 -12.78 -3.86 -10.13
C VAL A 158 -11.26 -3.83 -10.03
N ALA A 159 -10.70 -3.37 -8.91
CA ALA A 159 -9.25 -3.33 -8.72
C ALA A 159 -8.62 -4.73 -8.73
N SER A 160 -9.27 -5.72 -8.11
CA SER A 160 -8.83 -7.12 -8.13
C SER A 160 -8.84 -7.72 -9.53
N ASN A 161 -9.88 -7.44 -10.31
CA ASN A 161 -10.03 -7.99 -11.65
C ASN A 161 -8.98 -7.41 -12.59
N VAL A 162 -8.65 -6.11 -12.50
CA VAL A 162 -7.56 -5.48 -13.26
C VAL A 162 -6.19 -6.13 -13.00
N ILE A 163 -5.97 -6.71 -11.82
CA ILE A 163 -4.75 -7.49 -11.49
C ILE A 163 -4.94 -8.99 -11.84
N GLY A 164 -6.18 -9.44 -11.94
CA GLY A 164 -6.55 -10.79 -12.37
C GLY A 164 -6.48 -11.84 -11.27
N LEU A 165 -6.89 -11.51 -10.04
CA LEU A 165 -6.90 -12.50 -8.96
C LEU A 165 -7.95 -12.20 -7.87
N TYR A 166 -9.24 -12.23 -8.19
CA TYR A 166 -10.25 -12.07 -7.14
C TYR A 166 -10.31 -13.30 -6.23
N ILE A 167 -9.75 -13.18 -5.03
CA ILE A 167 -9.93 -14.18 -3.98
C ILE A 167 -10.39 -13.46 -2.71
N LYS A 168 -11.69 -13.59 -2.38
CA LYS A 168 -12.31 -13.10 -1.13
C LYS A 168 -11.54 -13.47 0.15
N ILE A 169 -10.69 -14.50 0.10
CA ILE A 169 -9.80 -14.89 1.19
C ILE A 169 -8.72 -13.83 1.45
N ILE A 170 -8.25 -13.12 0.43
CA ILE A 170 -7.23 -12.07 0.55
C ILE A 170 -7.76 -10.91 1.37
N THR A 171 -8.99 -10.45 1.15
CA THR A 171 -9.57 -9.34 1.93
C THR A 171 -9.74 -9.66 3.42
N GLU A 172 -10.08 -10.90 3.74
CA GLU A 172 -10.19 -11.35 5.13
C GLU A 172 -8.82 -11.43 5.82
N ILE A 173 -7.76 -11.79 5.08
CA ILE A 173 -6.38 -11.71 5.56
C ILE A 173 -6.00 -10.24 5.76
N SER A 174 -6.31 -9.35 4.79
CA SER A 174 -6.03 -7.91 4.85
C SER A 174 -6.58 -7.27 6.12
N LYS A 175 -7.85 -7.52 6.44
CA LYS A 175 -8.50 -6.93 7.63
C LYS A 175 -7.81 -7.30 8.93
N ILE A 176 -7.25 -8.51 9.02
CA ILE A 176 -6.58 -8.97 10.23
C ILE A 176 -5.16 -8.38 10.32
N ILE A 177 -4.42 -8.35 9.21
CA ILE A 177 -3.07 -7.75 9.14
C ILE A 177 -3.11 -6.24 9.36
N ASN A 178 -4.09 -5.55 8.78
CA ASN A 178 -4.24 -4.10 8.93
C ASN A 178 -4.98 -3.72 10.22
N GLY A 179 -5.46 -4.70 10.99
CA GLY A 179 -6.24 -4.49 12.20
C GLY A 179 -5.38 -4.29 13.46
N PRO A 180 -6.00 -3.94 14.60
CA PRO A 180 -5.30 -3.78 15.88
C PRO A 180 -4.59 -5.06 16.35
N TRP A 181 -5.01 -6.21 15.82
CA TRP A 181 -4.38 -7.50 16.07
C TRP A 181 -2.90 -7.50 15.68
N ASN A 182 -2.51 -6.94 14.53
CA ASN A 182 -1.10 -6.91 14.15
C ASN A 182 -0.21 -6.23 15.20
N MET A 183 -0.64 -5.05 15.66
CA MET A 183 0.05 -4.29 16.72
C MET A 183 0.17 -5.10 18.02
N ILE A 184 -0.86 -5.87 18.38
CA ILE A 184 -0.88 -6.75 19.55
C ILE A 184 0.10 -7.93 19.37
N TYR A 185 0.12 -8.56 18.19
CA TYR A 185 0.99 -9.69 17.87
C TYR A 185 2.48 -9.30 17.92
N ASP A 186 2.79 -8.13 17.41
CA ASP A 186 4.14 -7.59 17.34
C ASP A 186 4.63 -7.10 18.70
N THR A 187 3.73 -6.58 19.54
CA THR A 187 4.06 -6.09 20.88
C THR A 187 4.17 -7.21 21.93
N LEU A 188 3.24 -8.18 21.91
CA LEU A 188 3.06 -9.15 22.99
C LEU A 188 3.42 -10.57 22.54
N HIS A 189 4.68 -10.94 22.76
CA HIS A 189 5.21 -12.26 22.40
C HIS A 189 4.44 -13.42 23.07
N LEU A 190 3.94 -13.22 24.30
CA LEU A 190 3.20 -14.24 25.05
C LEU A 190 1.84 -14.58 24.41
N LEU A 191 1.21 -13.63 23.73
CA LEU A 191 -0.10 -13.83 23.09
C LEU A 191 -0.02 -14.67 21.82
N ARG A 192 1.20 -14.91 21.28
CA ARG A 192 1.41 -15.74 20.08
C ARG A 192 1.08 -17.21 20.29
N ILE A 193 1.12 -17.68 21.55
CA ILE A 193 0.80 -19.07 21.92
C ILE A 193 -0.72 -19.29 21.95
N LEU A 194 -1.51 -18.23 22.14
CA LEU A 194 -2.96 -18.32 22.28
C LEU A 194 -3.65 -18.47 20.91
N PRO A 195 -4.74 -19.25 20.81
CA PRO A 195 -5.51 -19.43 19.58
C PRO A 195 -6.42 -18.22 19.31
N LEU A 196 -5.83 -17.03 19.19
CA LEU A 196 -6.52 -15.77 18.91
C LEU A 196 -6.77 -15.60 17.41
N LEU A 197 -7.33 -14.45 17.00
CA LEU A 197 -7.68 -14.13 15.61
C LEU A 197 -6.49 -14.24 14.63
N PHE A 198 -5.24 -14.23 15.13
CA PHE A 198 -4.03 -14.56 14.38
C PHE A 198 -4.10 -15.93 13.69
N LYS A 199 -4.63 -16.94 14.37
CA LYS A 199 -4.74 -18.30 13.84
C LYS A 199 -5.66 -18.35 12.63
N LYS A 200 -6.76 -17.58 12.68
CA LYS A 200 -7.68 -17.43 11.53
C LYS A 200 -6.93 -16.88 10.32
N ALA A 201 -6.09 -15.85 10.48
CA ALA A 201 -5.29 -15.33 9.37
C ALA A 201 -4.31 -16.38 8.80
N PHE A 202 -3.62 -17.14 9.65
CA PHE A 202 -2.73 -18.22 9.22
C PHE A 202 -3.47 -19.34 8.47
N ASP A 203 -4.65 -19.74 8.95
CA ASP A 203 -5.48 -20.75 8.30
C ASP A 203 -5.98 -20.29 6.92
N HIS A 204 -6.37 -19.01 6.79
CA HIS A 204 -6.76 -18.42 5.51
C HIS A 204 -5.59 -18.36 4.53
N ALA A 205 -4.40 -17.95 5.00
CA ALA A 205 -3.19 -17.92 4.17
C ALA A 205 -2.82 -19.33 3.66
N LYS A 206 -2.93 -20.35 4.51
CA LYS A 206 -2.71 -21.75 4.11
C LYS A 206 -3.73 -22.23 3.08
N LYS A 207 -5.01 -21.88 3.26
CA LYS A 207 -6.08 -22.21 2.31
C LYS A 207 -5.86 -21.55 0.96
N LEU A 208 -5.48 -20.27 0.96
CA LEU A 208 -5.15 -19.49 -0.22
C LEU A 208 -4.00 -20.12 -1.01
N LYS A 209 -2.91 -20.47 -0.32
CA LYS A 209 -1.78 -21.17 -0.92
C LYS A 209 -2.20 -22.47 -1.60
N ASN A 210 -3.02 -23.28 -0.93
CA ASN A 210 -3.50 -24.54 -1.51
C ASN A 210 -4.34 -24.33 -2.78
N ILE A 211 -5.18 -23.29 -2.82
CA ILE A 211 -5.98 -22.95 -4.00
C ILE A 211 -5.05 -22.59 -5.16
N VAL A 212 -4.13 -21.65 -4.95
CA VAL A 212 -3.18 -21.21 -5.99
C VAL A 212 -2.31 -22.36 -6.48
N SER A 213 -1.86 -23.27 -5.60
CA SER A 213 -1.07 -24.44 -5.98
C SER A 213 -1.88 -25.51 -6.74
N GLN A 214 -3.20 -25.59 -6.56
CA GLN A 214 -4.06 -26.59 -7.23
C GLN A 214 -4.64 -26.09 -8.56
N GLU A 215 -4.75 -24.77 -8.74
CA GLU A 215 -5.38 -24.16 -9.91
C GLU A 215 -4.41 -24.13 -11.11
N SER A 216 -4.38 -25.25 -11.84
CA SER A 216 -3.51 -25.52 -12.99
C SER A 216 -4.27 -25.68 -14.32
N ARG A 217 -5.52 -25.21 -14.43
CA ARG A 217 -6.32 -25.38 -15.66
C ARG A 217 -6.54 -24.05 -16.40
N GLU A 218 -6.44 -24.14 -17.73
CA GLU A 218 -5.91 -23.16 -18.68
C GLU A 218 -6.79 -21.94 -19.02
N THR A 219 -7.68 -21.48 -18.16
CA THR A 219 -8.60 -20.38 -18.54
C THR A 219 -8.81 -19.28 -17.50
N SER A 220 -8.20 -19.34 -16.32
CA SER A 220 -8.28 -18.25 -15.34
C SER A 220 -7.05 -17.34 -15.40
N SER A 221 -7.17 -16.08 -14.98
CA SER A 221 -6.03 -15.16 -14.81
C SER A 221 -4.94 -15.74 -13.90
N ILE A 222 -5.32 -16.66 -13.00
CA ILE A 222 -4.41 -17.46 -12.15
C ILE A 222 -3.49 -18.35 -13.01
N ALA A 223 -3.97 -18.87 -14.13
CA ALA A 223 -3.16 -19.65 -15.06
C ALA A 223 -2.04 -18.82 -15.72
N ILE A 224 -2.26 -17.52 -15.97
CA ILE A 224 -1.22 -16.60 -16.48
C ILE A 224 -0.13 -16.43 -15.41
N TRP A 225 -0.53 -16.16 -14.16
CA TRP A 225 0.37 -16.04 -13.03
C TRP A 225 1.18 -17.33 -12.79
N MET A 226 0.53 -18.50 -12.85
CA MET A 226 1.18 -19.80 -12.72
C MET A 226 2.07 -20.15 -13.92
N SER A 227 1.72 -19.70 -15.13
CA SER A 227 2.57 -19.82 -16.32
C SER A 227 3.85 -19.01 -16.16
N LEU A 228 3.76 -17.78 -15.64
CA LEU A 228 4.93 -16.96 -15.33
C LEU A 228 5.83 -17.57 -14.26
N ILE A 229 5.25 -18.15 -13.20
CA ILE A 229 5.99 -18.95 -12.20
C ILE A 229 6.75 -20.07 -12.90
N ARG A 230 6.07 -20.84 -13.75
CA ARG A 230 6.68 -21.94 -14.50
C ARG A 230 7.79 -21.43 -15.42
N CYS A 231 7.61 -20.35 -16.18
CA CYS A 231 8.66 -19.78 -17.03
C CYS A 231 9.92 -19.40 -16.25
N VAL A 232 9.81 -18.95 -15.00
CA VAL A 232 10.97 -18.64 -14.15
C VAL A 232 11.63 -19.91 -13.59
N LEU A 233 10.86 -20.97 -13.38
CA LEU A 233 11.36 -22.24 -12.85
C LEU A 233 11.82 -23.23 -13.95
N LEU A 234 11.31 -23.12 -15.18
CA LEU A 234 11.54 -24.03 -16.30
C LEU A 234 13.02 -24.10 -16.74
N PRO A 235 13.75 -22.98 -16.92
CA PRO A 235 15.19 -23.01 -17.21
C PRO A 235 16.05 -23.69 -16.12
N LYS A 236 15.47 -23.94 -14.94
CA LYS A 236 16.17 -24.50 -13.76
C LYS A 236 16.02 -26.01 -13.66
N HIS A 237 14.89 -26.57 -14.11
CA HIS A 237 14.69 -28.02 -14.18
C HIS A 237 15.50 -28.69 -15.31
N SER A 238 15.99 -27.91 -16.29
CA SER A 238 16.78 -28.38 -17.44
C SER A 238 18.28 -28.58 -17.17
N GLY A 239 18.74 -28.67 -15.91
CA GLY A 239 20.02 -29.35 -15.61
C GLY A 239 21.15 -28.59 -14.91
N ARG A 240 20.87 -27.65 -13.98
CA ARG A 240 21.91 -27.16 -13.03
C ARG A 240 21.50 -27.42 -11.59
N LYS A 241 22.05 -28.49 -11.00
CA LYS A 241 21.93 -28.77 -9.55
C LYS A 241 22.81 -27.76 -8.80
N ASN A 242 22.20 -27.00 -7.88
CA ASN A 242 22.79 -25.98 -7.00
C ASN A 242 23.44 -24.76 -7.69
N ASP A 243 22.69 -23.66 -7.81
CA ASP A 243 23.21 -22.36 -8.25
C ASP A 243 23.07 -21.22 -7.21
N GLY A 244 22.60 -21.48 -5.99
CA GLY A 244 22.32 -20.41 -5.02
C GLY A 244 21.06 -19.59 -5.35
N SER A 245 20.15 -20.15 -6.16
CA SER A 245 18.86 -19.56 -6.53
C SER A 245 18.06 -19.06 -5.31
N THR A 246 17.60 -17.82 -5.42
CA THR A 246 16.85 -17.10 -4.39
C THR A 246 15.35 -17.43 -4.41
N PHE A 247 14.87 -18.04 -5.49
CA PHE A 247 13.45 -18.29 -5.75
C PHE A 247 13.03 -19.74 -5.45
N SER A 248 11.94 -19.90 -4.72
CA SER A 248 11.17 -21.15 -4.58
C SER A 248 9.74 -20.95 -5.10
N GLU A 249 9.04 -22.03 -5.45
CA GLU A 249 7.63 -21.96 -5.86
C GLU A 249 6.76 -21.28 -4.78
N ASP A 250 6.97 -21.66 -3.52
CA ASP A 250 6.31 -21.03 -2.37
C ASP A 250 6.55 -19.52 -2.29
N GLN A 251 7.78 -19.09 -2.56
CA GLN A 251 8.16 -17.68 -2.54
C GLN A 251 7.49 -16.91 -3.69
N LEU A 252 7.47 -17.48 -4.89
CA LEU A 252 6.83 -16.85 -6.05
C LEU A 252 5.32 -16.72 -5.88
N ILE A 253 4.65 -17.71 -5.26
CA ILE A 253 3.23 -17.62 -4.90
C ILE A 253 2.99 -16.44 -3.96
N ILE A 254 3.84 -16.28 -2.93
CA ILE A 254 3.71 -15.20 -1.95
C ILE A 254 4.00 -13.83 -2.58
N ASP A 255 4.94 -13.75 -3.52
CA ASP A 255 5.23 -12.54 -4.27
C ASP A 255 4.01 -12.08 -5.09
N ILE A 256 3.32 -13.01 -5.74
CA ILE A 256 2.11 -12.74 -6.53
C ILE A 256 0.95 -12.34 -5.64
N LEU A 257 0.75 -13.05 -4.53
CA LEU A 257 -0.29 -12.70 -3.55
C LEU A 257 -0.07 -11.30 -2.97
N GLY A 258 1.18 -10.93 -2.72
CA GLY A 258 1.51 -9.59 -2.26
C GLY A 258 1.30 -8.52 -3.35
N LEU A 259 1.61 -8.80 -4.62
CA LEU A 259 1.30 -7.88 -5.72
C LEU A 259 -0.20 -7.63 -5.85
N HIS A 260 -0.99 -8.70 -5.76
CA HIS A 260 -2.45 -8.59 -5.75
C HIS A 260 -2.95 -7.78 -4.55
N PHE A 261 -2.49 -8.10 -3.34
CA PHE A 261 -2.84 -7.34 -2.15
C PHE A 261 -2.55 -5.84 -2.33
N ALA A 262 -1.32 -5.52 -2.76
CA ALA A 262 -0.85 -4.14 -2.84
C ALA A 262 -1.63 -3.30 -3.85
N GLY A 263 -1.94 -3.87 -5.02
CA GLY A 263 -2.67 -3.14 -6.06
C GLY A 263 -4.18 -3.07 -5.82
N THR A 264 -4.78 -4.03 -5.13
CA THR A 264 -6.23 -4.04 -4.90
C THR A 264 -6.62 -3.14 -3.74
N ASP A 265 -6.07 -3.34 -2.54
CA ASP A 265 -6.53 -2.64 -1.34
C ASP A 265 -6.28 -1.12 -1.43
N THR A 266 -5.13 -0.70 -1.95
CA THR A 266 -4.78 0.72 -2.05
C THR A 266 -5.64 1.45 -3.08
N THR A 267 -5.81 0.87 -4.28
CA THR A 267 -6.60 1.47 -5.36
C THR A 267 -8.07 1.56 -4.99
N SER A 268 -8.65 0.48 -4.44
CA SER A 268 -10.09 0.41 -4.12
C SER A 268 -10.51 1.46 -3.10
N ASN A 269 -9.69 1.64 -2.07
CA ASN A 269 -9.96 2.64 -1.03
C ASN A 269 -9.69 4.07 -1.51
N THR A 270 -8.73 4.26 -2.43
CA THR A 270 -8.52 5.56 -3.09
C THR A 270 -9.77 5.92 -3.92
N LEU A 271 -10.32 4.97 -4.67
CA LEU A 271 -11.58 5.16 -5.41
C LEU A 271 -12.77 5.41 -4.46
N LEU A 272 -12.89 4.64 -3.39
CA LEU A 272 -13.95 4.85 -2.37
C LEU A 272 -13.88 6.26 -1.79
N THR A 273 -12.67 6.73 -1.47
CA THR A 273 -12.44 8.09 -0.98
C THR A 273 -12.77 9.13 -2.05
N ALA A 274 -12.35 8.89 -3.31
CA ALA A 274 -12.67 9.76 -4.44
C ALA A 274 -14.18 10.01 -4.54
N PHE A 275 -14.97 8.94 -4.58
CA PHE A 275 -16.42 9.03 -4.71
C PHE A 275 -17.06 9.69 -3.49
N LEU A 276 -16.58 9.40 -2.27
CA LEU A 276 -17.07 10.06 -1.06
C LEU A 276 -16.88 11.59 -1.14
N TYR A 277 -15.69 12.05 -1.50
CA TYR A 277 -15.41 13.49 -1.61
C TYR A 277 -16.12 14.14 -2.79
N LEU A 278 -16.21 13.47 -3.95
CA LEU A 278 -16.97 14.00 -5.10
C LEU A 278 -18.47 14.13 -4.77
N MET A 279 -19.06 13.20 -4.00
CA MET A 279 -20.44 13.32 -3.54
C MET A 279 -20.62 14.44 -2.50
N ALA A 280 -19.61 14.68 -1.66
CA ALA A 280 -19.63 15.75 -0.66
C ALA A 280 -19.38 17.15 -1.27
N HIS A 281 -18.74 17.21 -2.44
CA HIS A 281 -18.37 18.43 -3.16
C HIS A 281 -18.90 18.42 -4.62
N PRO A 282 -20.23 18.57 -4.83
CA PRO A 282 -20.83 18.51 -6.17
C PRO A 282 -20.28 19.56 -7.14
N GLU A 283 -19.81 20.70 -6.63
CA GLU A 283 -19.15 21.75 -7.41
C GLU A 283 -17.82 21.30 -8.01
N ILE A 284 -17.06 20.47 -7.29
CA ILE A 284 -15.82 19.87 -7.80
C ILE A 284 -16.16 18.81 -8.83
N GLN A 285 -17.17 17.98 -8.56
CA GLN A 285 -17.63 16.95 -9.49
C GLN A 285 -18.10 17.57 -10.83
N ALA A 286 -18.91 18.63 -10.78
CA ALA A 286 -19.42 19.31 -11.97
C ALA A 286 -18.29 19.93 -12.82
N LYS A 287 -17.24 20.45 -12.18
CA LYS A 287 -16.05 20.96 -12.88
C LYS A 287 -15.28 19.84 -13.59
N CYS A 288 -15.09 18.69 -12.94
CA CYS A 288 -14.49 17.52 -13.60
C CYS A 288 -15.32 17.07 -14.80
N GLN A 289 -16.64 16.94 -14.65
CA GLN A 289 -17.53 16.54 -15.75
C GLN A 289 -17.43 17.50 -16.93
N LYS A 290 -17.45 18.81 -16.67
CA LYS A 290 -17.28 19.81 -17.71
C LYS A 290 -15.96 19.66 -18.46
N GLU A 291 -14.84 19.50 -17.74
CA GLU A 291 -13.52 19.31 -18.37
C GLU A 291 -13.45 18.01 -19.18
N ILE A 292 -14.04 16.92 -18.65
CA ILE A 292 -14.12 15.63 -19.34
C ILE A 292 -14.93 15.76 -20.63
N ASP A 293 -16.11 16.39 -20.59
CA ASP A 293 -16.98 16.59 -21.75
C ASP A 293 -16.28 17.42 -22.84
N GLU A 294 -15.56 18.48 -22.43
CA GLU A 294 -14.79 19.35 -23.33
C GLU A 294 -13.61 18.62 -23.98
N VAL A 295 -12.87 17.79 -23.23
CA VAL A 295 -11.66 17.10 -23.75
C VAL A 295 -12.01 15.86 -24.56
N LEU A 296 -13.04 15.12 -24.16
CA LEU A 296 -13.41 13.89 -24.85
C LEU A 296 -14.19 14.15 -26.14
N GLU A 297 -14.83 15.31 -26.30
CA GLU A 297 -15.56 15.72 -27.52
C GLU A 297 -16.51 14.61 -28.07
N GLY A 298 -17.12 13.83 -27.17
CA GLY A 298 -18.02 12.72 -27.55
C GLY A 298 -17.33 11.37 -27.79
N LYS A 299 -16.06 11.18 -27.41
CA LYS A 299 -15.45 9.85 -27.28
C LYS A 299 -16.24 9.01 -26.26
N ASP A 300 -16.46 7.73 -26.58
CA ASP A 300 -17.15 6.79 -25.70
C ASP A 300 -16.37 6.55 -24.39
N HIS A 301 -15.03 6.61 -24.45
CA HIS A 301 -14.14 6.31 -23.32
C HIS A 301 -12.93 7.25 -23.29
N ALA A 302 -12.41 7.51 -22.09
CA ALA A 302 -11.14 8.21 -21.90
C ALA A 302 -9.95 7.28 -22.15
N SER A 303 -8.93 7.78 -22.84
CA SER A 303 -7.63 7.12 -22.93
C SER A 303 -6.68 7.62 -21.85
N TYR A 304 -5.62 6.86 -21.58
CA TYR A 304 -4.60 7.26 -20.61
C TYR A 304 -3.96 8.60 -20.97
N GLU A 305 -3.78 8.90 -22.25
CA GLU A 305 -3.13 10.12 -22.75
C GLU A 305 -4.00 11.37 -22.61
N ASP A 306 -5.32 11.24 -22.53
CA ASP A 306 -6.23 12.39 -22.37
C ASP A 306 -5.98 13.13 -21.03
N ARG A 307 -5.32 12.48 -20.05
CA ARG A 307 -4.91 13.09 -18.77
C ARG A 307 -4.08 14.36 -18.93
N HIS A 308 -3.35 14.50 -20.05
CA HIS A 308 -2.52 15.66 -20.32
C HIS A 308 -3.32 16.92 -20.64
N ASN A 309 -4.58 16.74 -21.07
CA ASN A 309 -5.50 17.82 -21.40
C ASN A 309 -6.57 18.02 -20.32
N MET A 310 -6.54 17.25 -19.23
CA MET A 310 -7.48 17.35 -18.10
C MET A 310 -6.78 17.76 -16.79
N PRO A 311 -6.18 18.97 -16.71
CA PRO A 311 -5.43 19.42 -15.53
C PRO A 311 -6.27 19.46 -14.25
N TYR A 312 -7.55 19.84 -14.31
CA TYR A 312 -8.42 19.94 -13.14
C TYR A 312 -8.78 18.55 -12.60
N THR A 313 -9.19 17.63 -13.47
CA THR A 313 -9.49 16.24 -13.12
C THR A 313 -8.23 15.55 -12.57
N LEU A 314 -7.06 15.83 -13.15
CA LEU A 314 -5.78 15.33 -12.65
C LEU A 314 -5.48 15.89 -11.25
N ALA A 315 -5.73 17.17 -11.02
CA ALA A 315 -5.59 17.81 -9.70
C ALA A 315 -6.53 17.17 -8.66
N VAL A 316 -7.79 16.89 -9.02
CA VAL A 316 -8.73 16.18 -8.13
C VAL A 316 -8.23 14.78 -7.78
N ILE A 317 -7.72 14.01 -8.74
CA ILE A 317 -7.16 12.68 -8.47
C ILE A 317 -5.98 12.78 -7.48
N HIS A 318 -5.13 13.79 -7.64
CA HIS A 318 -4.00 14.03 -6.74
C HIS A 318 -4.45 14.47 -5.35
N GLU A 319 -5.47 15.32 -5.24
CA GLU A 319 -6.07 15.74 -3.97
C GLU A 319 -6.80 14.58 -3.26
N VAL A 320 -7.40 13.67 -4.02
CA VAL A 320 -7.94 12.42 -3.47
C VAL A 320 -6.84 11.56 -2.91
N GLN A 321 -5.72 11.36 -3.64
CA GLN A 321 -4.58 10.60 -3.13
C GLN A 321 -4.02 11.25 -1.86
N HIS A 322 -3.82 12.57 -1.89
CA HIS A 322 -3.42 13.41 -0.76
C HIS A 322 -4.30 13.13 0.46
N THR A 323 -5.61 13.18 0.29
CA THR A 323 -6.58 12.96 1.38
C THR A 323 -6.68 11.50 1.82
N THR A 324 -6.62 10.56 0.89
CA THR A 324 -6.67 9.11 1.19
C THR A 324 -5.46 8.71 2.05
N LEU A 325 -4.28 9.29 1.76
CA LEU A 325 -3.07 9.10 2.54
C LEU A 325 -3.09 9.75 3.92
N MET A 326 -3.90 10.80 4.12
CA MET A 326 -4.21 11.27 5.47
C MET A 326 -4.92 10.19 6.31
N GLY A 327 -5.54 9.19 5.68
CA GLY A 327 -6.16 8.05 6.34
C GLY A 327 -5.27 6.83 6.55
N TYR A 328 -4.04 6.80 5.99
CA TYR A 328 -3.16 5.63 5.98
C TYR A 328 -1.91 5.78 6.88
N ARG A 329 -1.43 4.68 7.48
CA ARG A 329 -0.32 4.64 8.48
C ARG A 329 0.90 3.83 8.01
N THR A 330 2.13 4.40 7.94
CA THR A 330 3.35 3.72 7.40
C THR A 330 4.57 3.79 8.36
N VAL A 331 5.60 2.91 8.23
CA VAL A 331 6.77 2.72 9.14
C VAL A 331 8.10 2.45 8.37
N ILE A 332 9.30 3.04 8.55
CA ILE A 332 9.80 4.23 9.28
C ILE A 332 8.73 5.27 9.33
N ILE A 333 8.37 5.77 10.52
CA ILE A 333 7.09 6.47 10.67
C ILE A 333 7.28 7.91 10.24
N THR A 334 7.52 8.07 8.95
CA THR A 334 7.21 9.26 8.20
C THR A 334 5.71 9.43 8.34
N ASN A 335 5.33 10.41 9.14
CA ASN A 335 3.93 10.75 9.26
C ASN A 335 3.53 11.50 7.99
N LEU A 336 3.25 10.75 6.92
CA LEU A 336 2.83 11.31 5.64
C LEU A 336 1.59 12.20 5.85
N THR A 337 0.68 11.83 6.75
CA THR A 337 -0.46 12.66 7.12
C THR A 337 -0.07 14.05 7.62
N ILE A 338 1.03 14.20 8.37
CA ILE A 338 1.52 15.50 8.82
C ILE A 338 2.14 16.29 7.66
N ILE A 339 2.92 15.65 6.77
CA ILE A 339 3.48 16.34 5.59
C ILE A 339 2.37 16.89 4.69
N LEU A 340 1.33 16.09 4.47
CA LEU A 340 0.17 16.44 3.66
C LEU A 340 -0.69 17.55 4.32
N LYS A 341 -0.39 17.91 5.57
CA LYS A 341 -1.05 19.02 6.28
C LYS A 341 -0.07 20.12 6.69
N GLU A 342 1.18 20.06 6.24
CA GLU A 342 2.23 20.97 6.68
C GLU A 342 1.96 22.38 6.14
N GLU A 343 1.73 23.33 7.05
CA GLU A 343 1.55 24.74 6.68
C GLU A 343 2.77 25.26 5.92
N GLY A 344 2.52 26.00 4.84
CA GLY A 344 3.58 26.50 3.94
C GLY A 344 3.98 25.53 2.82
N GLN A 345 3.58 24.26 2.88
CA GLN A 345 3.73 23.31 1.76
C GLN A 345 2.47 23.20 0.88
N TRP A 346 1.31 23.59 1.42
CA TRP A 346 0.00 23.48 0.76
C TRP A 346 -0.75 24.81 0.84
N LYS A 347 -1.52 25.13 -0.20
CA LYS A 347 -2.37 26.33 -0.21
C LYS A 347 -3.53 26.20 0.78
N PHE A 348 -4.13 25.02 0.81
CA PHE A 348 -5.27 24.66 1.65
C PHE A 348 -4.98 23.32 2.37
N PRO A 349 -4.14 23.30 3.41
CA PRO A 349 -3.65 22.06 4.07
C PRO A 349 -4.72 21.26 4.83
N HIS A 350 -5.89 21.83 5.09
CA HIS A 350 -6.94 21.22 5.91
C HIS A 350 -8.27 21.08 5.17
N GLU A 351 -8.28 21.38 3.88
CA GLU A 351 -9.47 21.35 3.05
C GLU A 351 -9.19 20.46 1.84
N PHE A 352 -10.20 19.72 1.41
CA PHE A 352 -10.17 19.02 0.13
C PHE A 352 -10.30 20.06 -0.98
N ASN A 353 -9.17 20.56 -1.50
CA ASN A 353 -9.15 21.62 -2.49
C ASN A 353 -8.18 21.31 -3.65
N PRO A 354 -8.69 21.04 -4.86
CA PRO A 354 -7.87 20.76 -6.05
C PRO A 354 -6.88 21.88 -6.41
N ASP A 355 -7.11 23.12 -5.97
CA ASP A 355 -6.20 24.25 -6.19
C ASP A 355 -4.82 24.04 -5.54
N ASN A 356 -4.69 23.08 -4.61
CA ASN A 356 -3.41 22.59 -4.10
C ASN A 356 -2.48 22.05 -5.20
N PHE A 357 -3.03 21.62 -6.34
CA PHE A 357 -2.31 21.02 -7.47
C PHE A 357 -2.44 21.83 -8.76
N LEU A 358 -2.90 23.08 -8.69
CA LEU A 358 -3.04 23.98 -9.84
C LEU A 358 -2.19 25.22 -9.63
N ASN A 359 -1.56 25.76 -10.67
CA ASN A 359 -0.90 27.06 -10.60
C ASN A 359 -1.91 28.23 -10.82
N GLU A 360 -1.44 29.48 -10.78
CA GLU A 360 -2.29 30.67 -11.00
C GLU A 360 -2.93 30.70 -12.40
N GLN A 361 -2.38 29.96 -13.36
CA GLN A 361 -2.89 29.83 -14.72
C GLN A 361 -3.84 28.64 -14.89
N GLY A 362 -4.14 27.89 -13.83
CA GLY A 362 -5.00 26.71 -13.87
C GLY A 362 -4.34 25.47 -14.48
N GLN A 363 -3.02 25.46 -14.64
CA GLN A 363 -2.27 24.30 -15.11
C GLN A 363 -1.90 23.39 -13.94
N PHE A 364 -1.83 22.08 -14.20
CA PHE A 364 -1.41 21.11 -13.20
C PHE A 364 0.04 21.35 -12.76
N GLU A 365 0.23 21.50 -11.45
CA GLU A 365 1.53 21.63 -10.80
C GLU A 365 1.60 20.66 -9.62
N LYS A 366 2.64 19.83 -9.58
CA LYS A 366 2.83 18.86 -8.50
C LYS A 366 3.74 19.43 -7.41
N PRO A 367 3.25 19.65 -6.18
CA PRO A 367 4.09 20.07 -5.06
C PRO A 367 5.16 19.03 -4.71
N GLU A 368 6.33 19.48 -4.27
CA GLU A 368 7.42 18.57 -3.88
C GLU A 368 7.05 17.73 -2.64
N ALA A 369 6.24 18.31 -1.73
CA ALA A 369 5.67 17.63 -0.57
C ALA A 369 4.70 16.49 -0.93
N PHE A 370 4.25 16.41 -2.19
CA PHE A 370 3.39 15.33 -2.66
C PHE A 370 4.18 14.04 -2.92
N ILE A 371 4.37 13.26 -1.85
CA ILE A 371 5.05 11.95 -1.86
C ILE A 371 4.11 10.79 -1.48
N PRO A 372 2.98 10.60 -2.18
CA PRO A 372 2.00 9.57 -1.86
C PRO A 372 2.55 8.14 -1.96
N PHE A 373 3.58 7.97 -2.80
CA PHE A 373 4.26 6.72 -3.03
C PHE A 373 5.60 6.64 -2.29
N SER A 374 5.79 7.44 -1.23
CA SER A 374 7.09 7.67 -0.59
C SER A 374 8.13 8.23 -1.58
N THR A 375 9.39 8.32 -1.16
CA THR A 375 10.51 8.80 -1.99
C THR A 375 11.78 7.98 -1.71
N GLY A 376 12.83 8.18 -2.50
CA GLY A 376 14.09 7.44 -2.41
C GLY A 376 14.08 6.09 -3.15
N ASN A 377 15.06 5.25 -2.83
CA ASN A 377 15.40 4.00 -3.56
C ASN A 377 14.25 2.96 -3.63
N HIS A 378 13.21 3.14 -2.82
CA HIS A 378 12.16 2.15 -2.59
C HIS A 378 10.74 2.60 -3.03
N SER A 379 10.62 3.76 -3.68
CA SER A 379 9.34 4.46 -3.91
C SER A 379 8.33 3.84 -4.91
N LYS A 380 8.76 3.00 -5.87
CA LYS A 380 7.88 2.69 -7.04
C LYS A 380 7.42 1.24 -7.22
N ILE A 381 8.05 0.24 -6.61
CA ILE A 381 7.66 -1.18 -6.73
C ILE A 381 7.61 -1.92 -5.38
N GLU A 382 8.14 -1.32 -4.32
CA GLU A 382 8.27 -2.00 -3.03
C GLU A 382 7.14 -1.66 -2.06
N PHE A 383 5.92 -1.52 -2.59
CA PHE A 383 4.68 -1.38 -1.82
C PHE A 383 4.33 -2.62 -0.99
N MET A 384 5.05 -3.72 -1.20
CA MET A 384 4.87 -5.04 -0.55
C MET A 384 5.15 -5.08 0.97
N SER A 385 5.38 -3.94 1.63
CA SER A 385 5.50 -3.90 3.11
C SER A 385 4.91 -2.65 3.75
N VAL A 386 4.02 -1.94 3.04
CA VAL A 386 3.30 -0.80 3.61
C VAL A 386 1.88 -1.28 3.92
N PHE A 387 1.74 -2.01 5.02
CA PHE A 387 0.42 -2.39 5.52
C PHE A 387 -0.06 -1.32 6.49
N THR A 388 -0.98 -0.53 5.97
CA THR A 388 -1.57 0.63 6.63
C THR A 388 -2.84 0.20 7.34
N TYR A 389 -3.02 0.70 8.56
CA TYR A 389 -4.23 0.43 9.33
C TYR A 389 -5.41 1.22 8.75
N GLN A 390 -6.54 0.55 8.50
CA GLN A 390 -7.84 1.18 8.25
C GLN A 390 -8.94 0.49 9.06
N LYS A 391 -10.01 1.25 9.33
CA LYS A 391 -11.12 0.92 10.23
C LYS A 391 -12.21 0.11 9.52
#